data_AF-A0A7C4VGX9-F1
#
_entry.id   AF-A0A7C4VGX9-F1
#
_cell.length_a   1.000
_cell.length_b   1.000
_cell.length_c   1.000
_cell.angle_alpha   90.00
_cell.angle_beta   90.00
_cell.angle_gamma   90.00
#
_symmetry.space_group_name_H-M   'P 1'
#
loop_
_entity.id
_entity.type
_entity.pdbx_description
1 polymer ?
#
loop_
_entity_poly.entity_id
_entity_poly.type
_entity_poly.pdbx_seq_one_letter_code
_entity_poly.pdbx_strand_id
1 'polypeptide(L)' 'MASGLPVIAGNRTSIPEVVGDGGILLDPFNVDGFAYWMREVLSKEDVRIKLSEKGYRSSMNFSWGEVR' A
#
# COMPACT_ATOMS: atom_id res chain seq x y z
N MET A 1 0.29 1.48 -6.00
CA MET A 1 1.55 2.26 -6.04
C MET A 1 1.63 3.06 -7.34
N ALA A 2 2.28 2.58 -8.43
CA ALA A 2 2.47 3.40 -9.65
C ALA A 2 1.18 3.81 -10.38
N SER A 3 0.14 2.97 -10.33
CA SER A 3 -1.18 3.29 -10.88
C SER A 3 -2.02 4.22 -10.00
N GLY A 4 -1.46 4.77 -8.91
CA GLY A 4 -2.17 5.69 -8.02
C GLY A 4 -3.32 5.06 -7.24
N LEU A 5 -3.33 3.73 -7.06
CA LEU A 5 -4.32 3.02 -6.26
C LEU A 5 -3.82 2.76 -4.83
N PRO A 6 -4.71 2.79 -3.83
CA PRO A 6 -4.37 2.50 -2.44
C PRO A 6 -3.97 1.01 -2.29
N VAL A 7 -3.04 0.73 -1.37
CA VAL A 7 -2.51 -0.62 -1.17
C VAL A 7 -2.73 -1.07 0.28
N ILE A 8 -3.36 -2.23 0.42
CA ILE A 8 -3.47 -2.99 1.67
C ILE A 8 -2.88 -4.37 1.38
N ALA A 9 -1.87 -4.78 2.14
CA ALA A 9 -1.14 -6.01 1.86
C ALA A 9 -0.64 -6.70 3.14
N GLY A 10 -0.20 -7.94 2.98
CA GLY A 10 0.40 -8.72 4.06
C GLY A 10 1.81 -8.24 4.41
N ASN A 11 2.20 -8.34 5.67
CA ASN A 11 3.50 -7.91 6.19
C ASN A 11 4.59 -9.02 6.15
N ARG A 12 4.48 -9.97 5.22
CA ARG A 12 5.39 -11.13 5.12
C ARG A 12 6.08 -11.19 3.77
N THR A 13 7.15 -12.00 3.73
CA THR A 13 8.01 -12.22 2.57
C THR A 13 8.52 -10.89 2.01
N SER A 14 8.57 -10.71 0.69
CA SER A 14 9.12 -9.52 0.03
C SER A 14 8.15 -8.34 -0.05
N ILE A 15 6.95 -8.45 0.51
CA ILE A 15 5.92 -7.40 0.41
C ILE A 15 6.29 -6.15 1.24
N PRO A 16 6.73 -6.27 2.51
CA PRO A 16 7.15 -5.11 3.30
C PRO A 16 8.26 -4.28 2.66
N GLU A 17 9.19 -4.92 1.97
CA GLU A 17 10.34 -4.28 1.33
C GLU A 17 9.91 -3.43 0.13
N VAL A 18 8.91 -3.89 -0.62
CA VAL A 18 8.38 -3.17 -1.79
C VAL A 18 7.35 -2.12 -1.37
N VAL A 19 6.42 -2.48 -0.48
CA VAL A 19 5.34 -1.59 -0.06
C VAL A 19 5.87 -0.54 0.91
N GLY A 20 6.70 -0.94 1.88
CA GLY A 20 7.24 -0.07 2.92
C GLY A 20 6.15 0.76 3.58
N ASP A 21 6.42 2.07 3.71
CA ASP A 21 5.42 3.03 4.17
C ASP A 21 4.38 3.37 3.09
N GLY A 22 4.51 2.92 1.84
CA GLY A 22 3.60 3.23 0.75
C GLY A 22 2.17 2.66 0.86
N GLY A 23 1.90 1.80 1.85
CA GLY A 23 0.59 1.17 2.04
C GLY A 23 0.31 0.77 3.48
N ILE A 24 -0.79 0.05 3.68
CA ILE A 24 -1.13 -0.58 4.96
C ILE A 24 -0.61 -2.02 4.94
N LEU A 25 0.20 -2.37 5.93
CA LEU A 25 0.75 -3.71 6.12
C LEU A 25 0.15 -4.36 7.36
N LEU A 26 -0.42 -5.56 7.18
CA LEU A 26 -1.11 -6.32 8.23
C LEU A 26 -0.57 -7.75 8.28
N ASP A 27 -0.75 -8.44 9.41
CA ASP A 27 -0.56 -9.90 9.39
C ASP A 27 -1.52 -10.51 8.33
N PRO A 28 -1.03 -11.35 7.39
CA PRO A 28 -1.87 -11.96 6.35
C PRO A 28 -3.07 -12.76 6.86
N PHE A 29 -3.01 -13.24 8.10
CA PHE A 29 -4.09 -13.99 8.75
C PHE A 29 -5.02 -13.11 9.59
N ASN A 30 -4.77 -11.79 9.67
CA ASN A 30 -5.66 -10.83 10.31
C ASN A 30 -6.80 -10.42 9.37
N VAL A 31 -7.76 -11.32 9.19
CA VAL A 31 -8.93 -11.13 8.32
C VAL A 31 -9.72 -9.87 8.69
N ASP A 32 -9.93 -9.62 9.98
CA ASP A 32 -10.67 -8.47 10.47
C ASP A 32 -9.97 -7.14 10.13
N GLY A 33 -8.64 -7.11 10.23
CA GLY A 33 -7.84 -5.96 9.83
C GLY A 33 -7.98 -5.63 8.35
N PHE A 34 -7.94 -6.65 7.47
CA PHE A 34 -8.18 -6.44 6.04
C PHE A 34 -9.59 -5.94 5.77
N ALA A 35 -10.61 -6.57 6.37
CA ALA A 35 -12.00 -6.16 6.20
C ALA A 35 -12.25 -4.72 6.68
N TYR A 36 -11.63 -4.32 7.80
CA TYR A 36 -11.65 -2.94 8.29
C TYR A 36 -11.08 -1.98 7.25
N TRP A 37 -9.83 -2.18 6.81
CA TRP A 37 -9.16 -1.24 5.91
C TRP A 37 -9.78 -1.20 4.52
N MET A 38 -10.27 -2.32 4.00
CA MET A 38 -11.02 -2.35 2.74
C MET A 38 -12.27 -1.46 2.83
N ARG A 39 -13.02 -1.58 3.93
CA ARG A 39 -14.22 -0.75 4.17
C ARG A 39 -13.87 0.73 4.29
N GLU A 40 -12.80 1.05 5.02
CA GLU A 40 -12.34 2.42 5.19
C GLU A 40 -11.96 3.05 3.85
N VAL A 41 -11.17 2.35 3.02
CA VAL A 41 -10.77 2.83 1.68
C VAL A 41 -11.97 3.02 0.75
N LEU A 42 -12.96 2.13 0.82
CA LEU A 42 -14.16 2.21 -0.01
C LEU A 42 -15.13 3.30 0.45
N SER A 43 -15.21 3.56 1.76
CA SER A 43 -16.23 4.44 2.35
C SER A 43 -15.72 5.85 2.63
N LYS A 44 -14.40 6.05 2.78
CA LYS A 44 -13.79 7.34 3.14
C LYS A 44 -12.85 7.80 2.05
N GLU A 45 -13.26 8.87 1.36
CA GLU A 45 -12.50 9.45 0.26
C GLU A 45 -11.13 9.99 0.70
N ASP A 46 -11.05 10.62 1.87
CA ASP A 46 -9.80 11.18 2.37
C ASP A 46 -8.77 10.07 2.66
N VAL A 47 -9.20 8.93 3.21
CA VAL A 47 -8.35 7.74 3.43
C VAL A 47 -7.86 7.19 2.10
N ARG A 48 -8.76 7.05 1.12
CA ARG A 48 -8.42 6.57 -0.22
C ARG A 48 -7.38 7.46 -0.89
N ILE A 49 -7.58 8.77 -0.92
CA ILE A 49 -6.66 9.74 -1.54
C ILE A 49 -5.30 9.67 -0.85
N LYS A 50 -5.25 9.75 0.49
CA LYS A 50 -3.99 9.67 1.25
C LYS A 50 -3.19 8.40 0.93
N LEU A 51 -3.85 7.25 0.89
CA LEU A 51 -3.19 5.97 0.60
C LEU A 51 -2.74 5.86 -0.86
N SER A 52 -3.55 6.35 -1.80
CA SER A 52 -3.19 6.45 -3.22
C SER A 52 -1.93 7.27 -3.43
N GLU A 53 -1.87 8.48 -2.85
CA GLU A 53 -0.72 9.38 -2.96
C GLU A 53 0.53 8.77 -2.32
N LYS A 54 0.39 8.19 -1.11
CA LYS A 54 1.49 7.56 -0.39
C LYS A 54 2.09 6.41 -1.20
N GLY A 55 1.23 5.56 -1.77
CA GLY A 55 1.65 4.45 -2.62
C GLY A 55 2.29 4.90 -3.92
N TYR A 56 1.76 5.94 -4.56
CA TYR A 56 2.32 6.49 -5.80
C TYR A 56 3.71 7.07 -5.59
N ARG A 57 3.89 7.86 -4.52
CA ARG A 57 5.20 8.39 -4.14
C ARG A 57 6.21 7.27 -3.86
N SER A 58 5.78 6.21 -3.17
CA SER A 58 6.68 5.06 -2.89
C SER A 58 7.17 4.38 -4.17
N SER A 59 6.30 4.21 -5.19
CA SER A 59 6.73 3.58 -6.46
C SER A 59 7.79 4.36 -7.22
N MET A 60 7.92 5.67 -7.01
CA MET A 60 8.96 6.46 -7.70
C MET A 60 10.38 6.03 -7.34
N ASN A 61 10.57 5.39 -6.19
CA ASN A 61 11.87 4.86 -5.75
C ASN A 61 12.29 3.60 -6.51
N PHE A 62 11.39 2.97 -7.27
CA PHE A 62 11.63 1.74 -8.01
C PHE A 62 11.55 2.03 -9.51
N SER A 63 12.59 2.68 -10.04
CA SER A 63 12.74 2.91 -11.48
C SER A 63 13.82 1.97 -12.04
N TRP A 64 13.56 1.42 -13.22
CA TRP A 64 14.53 0.57 -13.93
C TRP A 64 15.79 1.33 -14.39
N GLY A 65 15.84 2.66 -14.21
CA GLY A 65 16.89 3.54 -14.71
C GLY A 65 18.12 3.70 -13.82
N GLU A 66 18.13 3.15 -12.60
CA GLU A 66 19.28 3.20 -11.70
C GLU A 66 19.85 1.81 -11.45
N VAL A 67 20.47 1.24 -12.48
CA VAL A 67 21.52 0.23 -12.30
C VAL A 67 22.83 1.00 -12.13
N ARG A 68 23.32 1.09 -10.90
CA ARG A 68 24.71 1.46 -10.62
C ARG A 68 25.63 0.24 -10.74
#